data_AF-A0A8K0KDA4-F1
#
_entry.id   AF-A0A8K0KDA4-F1
#
_cell.length_a   1.000
_cell.length_b   1.000
_cell.length_c   1.000
_cell.angle_alpha   90.00
_cell.angle_beta   90.00
_cell.angle_gamma   90.00
#
_symmetry.space_group_name_H-M   'P 1'
#
loop_
_entity.id
_entity.type
_entity.pdbx_description
1 polymer ?
#
loop_
_entity_poly.entity_id
_entity_poly.type
_entity_poly.pdbx_seq_one_letter_code
_entity_poly.pdbx_strand_id
1 'polypeptide(L)'
;MSRDRFMCIYNTLHFNRNPEEGKPRPEDPLFKIRPVMDFFNNRMAEIYSPGKNLCIGESMVLWKGRLKFRLYVKGKKHKFGIKLYVLTESDGTERVGIKLYVLTESDGTVFNFFIYAGASDVLLGGKGHADEVVENLLEGKFEINHSVFMDNYYNSVSLAKKLAEKCCFCTGTLRSNRKGNPSDVLRKKLKKGECFCQGETSSPINISR
;
A
#
# COMPACT_ATOMS: atom_id res chain seq x y z
N MET A 1 -2.78 6.26 -36.05
CA MET A 1 -2.19 7.58 -35.72
C MET A 1 -0.79 7.64 -36.31
N SER A 2 -0.36 8.77 -36.90
CA SER A 2 1.02 8.88 -37.41
C SER A 2 2.03 8.96 -36.26
N ARG A 3 3.28 8.57 -36.53
CA ARG A 3 4.39 8.68 -35.56
C ARG A 3 4.50 10.09 -34.98
N ASP A 4 4.46 11.09 -35.85
CA ASP A 4 4.67 12.47 -35.43
C ASP A 4 3.52 12.96 -34.55
N ARG A 5 2.27 12.60 -34.88
CA ARG A 5 1.12 12.91 -34.02
C ARG A 5 1.23 12.23 -32.65
N PHE A 6 1.66 10.96 -32.61
CA PHE A 6 1.89 10.25 -31.37
C PHE A 6 2.97 10.92 -30.51
N MET A 7 4.10 11.30 -31.10
CA MET A 7 5.20 11.97 -30.39
C MET A 7 4.79 13.34 -29.87
N CYS A 8 4.01 14.11 -30.63
CA CYS A 8 3.43 15.37 -30.14
C CYS A 8 2.60 15.13 -28.87
N ILE A 9 1.64 14.19 -28.91
CA ILE A 9 0.79 13.88 -27.76
C ILE A 9 1.64 13.40 -26.58
N TYR A 10 2.57 12.47 -26.81
CA TYR A 10 3.43 11.91 -25.77
C TYR A 10 4.25 12.97 -25.04
N ASN A 11 4.80 13.95 -25.77
CA ASN A 11 5.65 14.99 -25.19
C ASN A 11 4.85 16.12 -24.49
N THR A 12 3.56 16.27 -24.80
CA THR A 12 2.72 17.35 -24.24
C THR A 12 1.60 16.83 -23.35
N LEU A 13 1.62 15.54 -22.99
CA LEU A 13 0.59 14.94 -22.12
C LEU A 13 0.76 15.45 -20.69
N HIS A 14 -0.26 16.14 -20.20
CA HIS A 14 -0.30 16.67 -18.84
C HIS A 14 -1.66 16.43 -18.22
N PHE A 15 -1.67 16.08 -16.93
CA PHE A 15 -2.89 15.83 -16.17
C PHE A 15 -3.24 16.94 -15.18
N ASN A 16 -2.35 17.93 -15.01
CA ASN A 16 -2.60 19.09 -14.17
C ASN A 16 -1.91 20.34 -14.74
N ARG A 17 -2.57 21.49 -14.61
CA ARG A 17 -2.07 22.79 -15.13
C ARG A 17 -0.77 23.17 -14.43
N ASN A 18 0.14 23.84 -15.13
CA ASN A 18 1.33 24.38 -14.48
C ASN A 18 0.92 25.54 -13.54
N PRO A 19 1.58 25.69 -12.38
CA PRO A 19 1.44 26.90 -11.57
C PRO A 19 1.74 28.13 -12.43
N GLU A 20 1.03 29.22 -12.19
CA GLU A 20 1.30 30.48 -12.86
C GLU A 20 2.69 31.00 -12.49
N GLU A 21 3.27 31.77 -13.40
CA GLU A 21 4.55 32.42 -13.17
C GLU A 21 4.47 33.37 -11.97
N GLY A 22 5.51 33.35 -11.12
CA GLY A 22 5.54 34.12 -9.88
C GLY A 22 4.76 33.52 -8.69
N LYS A 23 3.94 32.47 -8.88
CA LYS A 23 3.28 31.77 -7.77
C LYS A 23 4.20 30.73 -7.12
N PRO A 24 4.04 30.45 -5.81
CA PRO A 24 4.80 29.40 -5.14
C PRO A 24 4.54 28.04 -5.82
N ARG A 25 5.59 27.20 -5.85
CA ARG A 25 5.46 25.85 -6.38
C ARG A 25 4.55 25.02 -5.44
N PRO A 26 3.71 24.12 -5.98
CA PRO A 26 2.93 23.20 -5.17
C PRO A 26 3.83 22.43 -4.21
N GLU A 27 3.40 22.33 -2.96
CA GLU A 27 4.10 21.58 -1.93
C GLU A 27 3.96 20.07 -2.17
N ASP A 28 2.81 19.62 -2.69
CA ASP A 28 2.54 18.23 -3.05
C ASP A 28 3.49 17.74 -4.16
N PRO A 29 4.40 16.79 -3.88
CA PRO A 29 5.30 16.24 -4.91
C PRO A 29 4.55 15.49 -6.03
N LEU A 30 3.32 15.06 -5.79
CA LEU A 30 2.47 14.33 -6.74
C LEU A 30 1.49 15.23 -7.49
N PHE A 31 1.53 16.54 -7.29
CA PHE A 31 0.59 17.51 -7.89
C PHE A 31 0.28 17.25 -9.37
N LYS A 32 1.29 16.85 -10.16
CA LYS A 32 1.15 16.59 -11.59
C LYS A 32 0.39 15.33 -11.98
N ILE A 33 0.36 14.33 -11.10
CA ILE A 33 -0.30 13.04 -11.36
C ILE A 33 -1.51 12.80 -10.44
N ARG A 34 -1.69 13.65 -9.42
CA ARG A 34 -2.80 13.61 -8.47
C ARG A 34 -4.17 13.41 -9.14
N PRO A 35 -4.55 14.15 -10.21
CA PRO A 35 -5.85 13.96 -10.84
C PRO A 35 -6.06 12.56 -11.44
N VAL A 36 -5.00 11.90 -11.91
CA VAL A 36 -5.09 10.53 -12.45
C VAL A 36 -5.29 9.52 -11.32
N MET A 37 -4.54 9.69 -10.23
CA MET A 37 -4.63 8.80 -9.07
C MET A 37 -6.01 8.92 -8.42
N ASP A 38 -6.47 10.15 -8.18
CA ASP A 38 -7.78 10.42 -7.58
C ASP A 38 -8.91 9.92 -8.49
N PHE A 39 -8.81 10.16 -9.80
CA PHE A 39 -9.78 9.64 -10.76
C PHE A 39 -9.88 8.11 -10.71
N PHE A 40 -8.74 7.41 -10.68
CA PHE A 40 -8.73 5.95 -10.60
C PHE A 40 -9.35 5.47 -9.29
N ASN A 41 -8.89 5.98 -8.14
CA ASN A 41 -9.37 5.54 -6.82
C ASN A 41 -10.87 5.83 -6.66
N ASN A 42 -11.33 7.02 -7.05
CA ASN A 42 -12.76 7.38 -6.99
C ASN A 42 -13.60 6.51 -7.92
N ARG A 43 -13.14 6.29 -9.17
CA ARG A 43 -13.86 5.45 -10.11
C ARG A 43 -13.95 4.00 -9.61
N MET A 44 -12.86 3.44 -9.09
CA MET A 44 -12.86 2.09 -8.53
C MET A 44 -13.76 1.99 -7.30
N ALA A 45 -13.84 3.02 -6.46
CA ALA A 45 -14.76 3.06 -5.33
C ALA A 45 -16.24 3.02 -5.76
N GLU A 46 -16.57 3.59 -6.92
CA GLU A 46 -17.93 3.58 -7.50
C GLU A 46 -18.28 2.24 -8.17
N ILE A 47 -17.34 1.65 -8.93
CA ILE A 47 -17.64 0.51 -9.82
C ILE A 47 -17.24 -0.85 -9.24
N TYR A 48 -16.44 -0.88 -8.18
CA TYR A 48 -15.87 -2.11 -7.63
C TYR A 48 -16.16 -2.27 -6.14
N SER A 49 -16.84 -3.37 -5.80
CA SER A 49 -17.08 -3.80 -4.42
C SER A 49 -16.25 -5.05 -4.16
N PRO A 50 -15.13 -4.94 -3.42
CA PRO A 50 -14.30 -6.11 -3.16
C PRO A 50 -14.99 -7.07 -2.19
N GLY A 51 -14.65 -8.34 -2.28
CA GLY A 51 -15.04 -9.37 -1.31
C GLY A 51 -14.30 -9.25 0.02
N LYS A 52 -14.46 -10.27 0.87
CA LYS A 52 -13.98 -10.23 2.27
C LYS A 52 -12.46 -10.09 2.39
N ASN A 53 -11.69 -10.77 1.54
CA ASN A 53 -10.26 -10.93 1.70
C ASN A 53 -9.49 -9.88 0.89
N LEU A 54 -8.82 -8.97 1.59
CA LEU A 54 -8.05 -7.90 0.99
C LEU A 54 -6.56 -8.12 1.23
N CYS A 55 -5.70 -7.61 0.36
CA CYS A 55 -4.26 -7.64 0.55
C CYS A 55 -3.63 -6.28 0.30
N ILE A 56 -2.79 -5.84 1.24
CA ILE A 56 -1.96 -4.65 1.13
C ILE A 56 -0.55 -5.07 0.76
N GLY A 57 -0.03 -4.46 -0.29
CA GLY A 57 1.31 -4.74 -0.79
C GLY A 57 2.01 -3.52 -1.34
N GLU A 58 3.15 -3.79 -1.97
CA GLU A 58 3.97 -2.80 -2.65
C GLU A 58 4.13 -3.20 -4.12
N SER A 59 3.99 -2.23 -5.03
CA SER A 59 4.37 -2.39 -6.43
C SER A 59 5.40 -1.33 -6.83
N MET A 60 6.05 -1.52 -7.99
CA MET A 60 7.12 -0.66 -8.47
C MET A 60 6.95 -0.34 -9.95
N VAL A 61 6.79 0.93 -10.27
CA VAL A 61 6.86 1.43 -11.64
C VAL A 61 8.30 1.78 -11.97
N LEU A 62 8.86 1.15 -13.00
CA LEU A 62 10.27 1.33 -13.34
C LEU A 62 10.53 2.75 -13.87
N TRP A 63 11.49 3.45 -13.25
CA TRP A 63 11.83 4.81 -13.62
C TRP A 63 13.30 5.11 -13.34
N LYS A 64 14.03 5.54 -14.38
CA LYS A 64 15.45 5.94 -14.29
C LYS A 64 15.67 7.44 -14.40
N GLY A 65 14.64 8.23 -14.73
CA GLY A 65 14.74 9.68 -14.85
C GLY A 65 14.98 10.40 -13.52
N ARG A 66 15.10 11.73 -13.59
CA ARG A 66 15.22 12.60 -12.41
C ARG A 66 13.85 12.78 -11.77
N LEU A 67 13.70 12.30 -10.54
CA LEU A 67 12.47 12.43 -9.75
C LEU A 67 12.83 12.40 -8.27
N LYS A 68 12.24 13.30 -7.47
CA LYS A 68 12.61 13.50 -6.05
C LYS A 68 12.37 12.26 -5.18
N PHE A 69 11.27 11.55 -5.43
CA PHE A 69 10.84 10.39 -4.65
C PHE A 69 11.13 9.05 -5.36
N ARG A 70 12.07 9.04 -6.31
CA ARG A 70 12.55 7.80 -6.93
C ARG A 70 13.25 6.96 -5.86
N LEU A 71 12.81 5.72 -5.71
CA LEU A 71 13.39 4.76 -4.78
C LEU A 71 14.40 3.85 -5.44
N TYR A 72 15.41 3.47 -4.64
CA TYR A 72 16.38 2.43 -4.97
C TYR A 72 16.16 1.22 -4.07
N VAL A 73 15.82 0.07 -4.68
CA VAL A 73 15.65 -1.20 -3.96
C VAL A 73 16.88 -2.07 -4.17
N LYS A 74 17.71 -2.18 -3.13
CA LYS A 74 18.90 -3.04 -3.13
C LYS A 74 18.48 -4.51 -3.30
N GLY A 75 19.21 -5.26 -4.14
CA GLY A 75 19.01 -6.70 -4.31
C GLY A 75 17.93 -7.11 -5.32
N LYS A 76 17.20 -6.18 -5.94
CA LYS A 76 16.27 -6.48 -7.05
C LYS A 76 16.94 -6.28 -8.41
N LYS A 77 16.46 -6.98 -9.46
CA LYS A 77 16.97 -6.81 -10.85
C LYS A 77 16.69 -5.39 -11.37
N HIS A 78 15.45 -4.91 -11.19
CA HIS A 78 15.07 -3.54 -11.49
C HIS A 78 15.10 -2.70 -10.21
N LYS A 79 16.20 -1.98 -10.02
CA LYS A 79 16.50 -1.32 -8.74
C LYS A 79 15.90 0.08 -8.60
N PHE A 80 15.60 0.77 -9.70
CA PHE A 80 15.15 2.15 -9.69
C PHE A 80 13.69 2.24 -10.15
N GLY A 81 12.87 2.92 -9.35
CA GLY A 81 11.48 3.11 -9.69
C GLY A 81 10.71 4.01 -8.74
N ILE A 82 9.42 4.09 -8.99
CA ILE A 82 8.41 4.77 -8.18
C ILE A 82 7.66 3.67 -7.45
N LYS A 83 7.69 3.72 -6.11
CA LYS A 83 6.98 2.75 -5.27
C LYS A 83 5.50 3.14 -5.18
N LEU A 84 4.65 2.14 -5.30
CA LEU A 84 3.21 2.23 -5.08
C LEU A 84 2.85 1.39 -3.86
N TYR A 85 2.02 1.95 -3.00
CA TYR A 85 1.23 1.23 -2.02
C TYR A 85 -0.08 0.83 -2.66
N VAL A 86 -0.46 -0.44 -2.55
CA VAL A 86 -1.55 -1.00 -3.34
C VAL A 86 -2.46 -1.85 -2.47
N LEU A 87 -3.76 -1.67 -2.63
CA LEU A 87 -4.80 -2.51 -2.05
C LEU A 87 -5.42 -3.37 -3.15
N THR A 88 -5.49 -4.67 -2.86
CA THR A 88 -6.01 -5.68 -3.77
C THR A 88 -7.05 -6.55 -3.10
N GLU A 89 -7.90 -7.15 -3.89
CA GLU A 89 -8.68 -8.31 -3.46
C GLU A 89 -7.87 -9.58 -3.74
N SER A 90 -7.89 -10.52 -2.80
CA SER A 90 -7.39 -11.87 -3.01
C SER A 90 -8.56 -12.84 -3.08
N ASP A 91 -8.62 -13.61 -4.15
CA ASP A 91 -9.60 -14.70 -4.33
C ASP A 91 -9.20 -16.00 -3.61
N GLY A 92 -8.11 -15.99 -2.84
CA GLY A 92 -7.59 -17.15 -2.11
C GLY A 92 -6.51 -17.93 -2.85
N THR A 93 -6.11 -17.52 -4.06
CA THR A 93 -4.99 -18.12 -4.77
C THR A 93 -3.66 -17.48 -4.35
N GLU A 94 -2.64 -18.27 -4.05
CA GLU A 94 -1.37 -17.88 -3.39
C GLU A 94 -0.46 -16.88 -4.17
N ARG A 95 -1.00 -16.16 -5.17
CA ARG A 95 -0.25 -15.25 -6.04
C ARG A 95 -0.72 -13.81 -5.86
N VAL A 96 -0.43 -13.22 -4.69
CA VAL A 96 -0.50 -11.77 -4.52
C VAL A 96 0.70 -11.14 -5.22
N GLY A 97 0.50 -10.73 -6.47
CA GLY A 97 1.53 -10.06 -7.25
C GLY A 97 0.92 -9.08 -8.25
N ILE A 98 0.75 -7.82 -7.86
CA ILE A 98 0.41 -6.76 -8.81
C ILE A 98 1.63 -6.47 -9.69
N LYS A 99 1.60 -7.02 -10.91
CA LYS A 99 2.32 -6.42 -12.03
C LYS A 99 1.47 -5.31 -12.60
N LEU A 100 1.82 -4.06 -12.29
CA LEU A 100 1.37 -2.91 -13.05
C LEU A 100 2.10 -2.88 -14.40
N TYR A 101 1.89 -3.92 -15.20
CA TYR A 101 2.12 -3.96 -16.62
C TYR A 101 0.86 -4.59 -17.19
N VAL A 102 0.07 -3.73 -17.85
CA VAL A 102 -0.84 -4.02 -18.96
C VAL A 102 -1.00 -5.53 -19.21
N LEU A 103 -2.20 -6.05 -18.89
CA LEU A 103 -2.65 -7.45 -19.04
C LEU A 103 -2.22 -8.39 -17.90
N THR A 104 -3.05 -8.54 -16.88
CA THR A 104 -2.87 -9.58 -15.84
C THR A 104 -4.04 -10.55 -15.85
N GLU A 105 -3.85 -11.65 -16.57
CA GLU A 105 -4.48 -12.92 -16.25
C GLU A 105 -3.79 -13.48 -14.98
N SER A 106 -4.61 -13.98 -14.05
CA SER A 106 -4.34 -14.47 -12.69
C SER A 106 -4.25 -13.43 -11.54
N ASP A 107 -5.44 -13.10 -11.03
CA ASP A 107 -5.89 -13.23 -9.62
C ASP A 107 -5.49 -12.18 -8.56
N GLY A 108 -5.71 -10.90 -8.89
CA GLY A 108 -5.84 -9.84 -7.88
C GLY A 108 -6.18 -8.47 -8.49
N THR A 109 -7.37 -7.95 -8.21
CA THR A 109 -7.82 -6.64 -8.72
C THR A 109 -7.28 -5.51 -7.83
N VAL A 110 -6.53 -4.57 -8.42
CA VAL A 110 -6.16 -3.32 -7.74
C VAL A 110 -7.34 -2.37 -7.80
N PHE A 111 -7.79 -1.91 -6.65
CA PHE A 111 -8.91 -0.96 -6.59
C PHE A 111 -8.62 0.28 -5.74
N ASN A 112 -7.46 0.33 -5.07
CA ASN A 112 -6.96 1.54 -4.43
C ASN A 112 -5.42 1.53 -4.42
N PHE A 113 -4.79 2.67 -4.67
CA PHE A 113 -3.34 2.80 -4.53
C PHE A 113 -2.91 4.22 -4.15
N PHE A 114 -1.73 4.31 -3.54
CA PHE A 114 -1.02 5.56 -3.29
C PHE A 114 0.41 5.50 -3.83
N ILE A 115 0.92 6.64 -4.30
CA ILE A 115 2.32 6.77 -4.72
C ILE A 115 3.14 7.23 -3.53
N TYR A 116 4.28 6.57 -3.29
CA TYR A 116 5.23 7.07 -2.30
C TYR A 116 5.88 8.37 -2.77
N ALA A 117 5.68 9.48 -2.04
CA ALA A 117 6.24 10.79 -2.37
C ALA A 117 7.41 11.24 -1.47
N GLY A 118 7.94 10.35 -0.62
CA GLY A 118 9.02 10.70 0.32
C GLY A 118 8.51 11.19 1.68
N ALA A 119 9.42 11.71 2.51
CA ALA A 119 9.09 12.20 3.85
C ALA A 119 8.26 13.51 3.84
N SER A 120 8.26 14.23 2.72
CA SER A 120 7.47 15.45 2.51
C SER A 120 6.06 15.17 1.98
N ASP A 121 5.64 13.90 1.92
CA ASP A 121 4.27 13.56 1.61
C ASP A 121 3.36 14.10 2.73
N VAL A 122 2.38 14.93 2.36
CA VAL A 122 1.48 15.59 3.33
C VAL A 122 0.54 14.57 3.97
N LEU A 123 0.16 13.52 3.23
CA LEU A 123 -0.81 12.52 3.68
C LEU A 123 -0.12 11.35 4.37
N LEU A 124 0.99 10.89 3.80
CA LEU A 124 1.64 9.66 4.24
C LEU A 124 2.96 9.91 4.98
N GLY A 125 3.48 11.14 5.01
CA GLY A 125 4.80 11.42 5.61
C GLY A 125 4.84 11.27 7.13
N GLY A 126 6.07 11.19 7.67
CA GLY A 126 6.30 11.29 9.12
C GLY A 126 6.30 9.97 9.91
N LYS A 127 6.14 10.10 11.24
CA LYS A 127 6.13 8.95 12.16
C LYS A 127 4.80 8.22 12.03
N GLY A 128 4.83 6.90 11.97
CA GLY A 128 3.62 6.10 11.77
C GLY A 128 3.23 5.90 10.30
N HIS A 129 4.11 6.25 9.35
CA HIS A 129 3.88 6.09 7.91
C HIS A 129 3.20 4.77 7.50
N ALA A 130 3.64 3.63 8.06
CA ALA A 130 3.06 2.34 7.71
C ALA A 130 1.60 2.19 8.15
N ASP A 131 1.25 2.70 9.34
CA ASP A 131 -0.11 2.70 9.86
C ASP A 131 -0.97 3.66 9.02
N GLU A 132 -0.47 4.86 8.71
CA GLU A 132 -1.15 5.84 7.85
C GLU A 132 -1.46 5.28 6.46
N VAL A 133 -0.49 4.58 5.83
CA VAL A 133 -0.70 3.93 4.53
C VAL A 133 -1.84 2.92 4.61
N VAL A 134 -1.90 2.11 5.66
CA VAL A 134 -2.96 1.10 5.82
C VAL A 134 -4.31 1.77 6.05
N GLU A 135 -4.38 2.77 6.94
CA GLU A 135 -5.63 3.47 7.24
C GLU A 135 -6.19 4.21 6.01
N ASN A 136 -5.34 4.88 5.22
CA ASN A 136 -5.75 5.57 4.00
C ASN A 136 -6.14 4.59 2.88
N LEU A 137 -5.45 3.45 2.72
CA LEU A 137 -5.84 2.45 1.71
C LEU A 137 -7.21 1.83 2.01
N LEU A 138 -7.52 1.63 3.29
CA LEU A 138 -8.77 1.05 3.77
C LEU A 138 -9.89 2.09 4.00
N GLU A 139 -9.65 3.36 3.70
CA GLU A 139 -10.67 4.40 3.84
C GLU A 139 -11.93 4.04 3.04
N GLY A 140 -13.09 4.16 3.70
CA GLY A 140 -14.38 3.73 3.14
C GLY A 140 -14.58 2.21 3.03
N LYS A 141 -13.69 1.39 3.63
CA LYS A 141 -13.76 -0.08 3.66
C LYS A 141 -13.77 -0.65 5.09
N PHE A 142 -14.11 0.18 6.08
CA PHE A 142 -14.34 -0.27 7.46
C PHE A 142 -15.77 -0.80 7.62
N GLU A 143 -16.06 -1.46 8.76
CA GLU A 143 -17.44 -1.87 9.14
C GLU A 143 -18.08 -3.00 8.31
N ILE A 144 -17.34 -3.61 7.39
CA ILE A 144 -17.83 -4.70 6.52
C ILE A 144 -17.14 -6.04 6.85
N ASN A 145 -16.40 -6.13 7.96
CA ASN A 145 -15.69 -7.35 8.40
C ASN A 145 -14.68 -7.90 7.38
N HIS A 146 -14.04 -7.01 6.61
CA HIS A 146 -12.93 -7.38 5.74
C HIS A 146 -11.78 -7.99 6.55
N SER A 147 -11.05 -8.91 5.92
CA SER A 147 -9.84 -9.53 6.45
C SER A 147 -8.66 -9.13 5.57
N VAL A 148 -7.76 -8.32 6.13
CA VAL A 148 -6.64 -7.68 5.42
C VAL A 148 -5.36 -8.45 5.67
N PHE A 149 -4.78 -8.98 4.60
CA PHE A 149 -3.48 -9.65 4.62
C PHE A 149 -2.37 -8.65 4.30
N MET A 150 -1.37 -8.56 5.16
CA MET A 150 -0.26 -7.61 4.99
C MET A 150 1.08 -8.18 5.45
N ASP A 151 2.16 -7.64 4.91
CA ASP A 151 3.51 -8.04 5.27
C ASP A 151 3.94 -7.50 6.66
N ASN A 152 5.16 -7.86 7.06
CA ASN A 152 5.74 -7.41 8.33
C ASN A 152 6.13 -5.92 8.37
N TYR A 153 6.17 -5.25 7.22
CA TYR A 153 6.45 -3.82 7.16
C TYR A 153 5.23 -3.04 7.64
N TYR A 154 4.01 -3.46 7.31
CA TYR A 154 2.78 -2.81 7.80
C TYR A 154 2.35 -3.31 9.19
N ASN A 155 2.52 -4.61 9.45
CA ASN A 155 1.87 -5.21 10.61
C ASN A 155 2.43 -4.76 11.97
N SER A 156 1.53 -4.42 12.90
CA SER A 156 1.83 -4.10 14.30
C SER A 156 0.64 -4.43 15.21
N VAL A 157 0.91 -4.72 16.49
CA VAL A 157 -0.14 -5.01 17.47
C VAL A 157 -1.07 -3.83 17.69
N SER A 158 -0.53 -2.61 17.70
CA SER A 158 -1.32 -1.38 17.84
C SER A 158 -2.25 -1.16 16.64
N LEU A 159 -1.76 -1.39 15.42
CA LEU A 159 -2.57 -1.29 14.21
C LEU A 159 -3.68 -2.34 14.19
N ALA A 160 -3.38 -3.58 14.60
CA ALA A 160 -4.38 -4.64 14.68
C ALA A 160 -5.54 -4.29 15.63
N LYS A 161 -5.25 -3.65 16.79
CA LYS A 161 -6.28 -3.16 17.73
C LYS A 161 -7.16 -2.08 17.10
N LYS A 162 -6.55 -1.07 16.48
CA LYS A 162 -7.28 0.00 15.78
C LYS A 162 -8.17 -0.52 14.65
N LEU A 163 -7.68 -1.48 13.86
CA LEU A 163 -8.48 -2.06 12.78
C LEU A 163 -9.66 -2.86 13.33
N ALA A 164 -9.44 -3.64 14.39
CA ALA A 164 -10.50 -4.42 15.03
C ALA A 164 -11.62 -3.53 15.60
N GLU A 165 -11.27 -2.37 16.18
CA GLU A 165 -12.25 -1.35 16.62
C GLU A 165 -13.11 -0.81 15.46
N LYS A 166 -12.57 -0.81 14.24
CA LYS A 166 -13.26 -0.41 13.00
C LYS A 166 -13.89 -1.60 12.25
N CYS A 167 -14.08 -2.75 12.91
CA CYS A 167 -14.61 -3.99 12.33
C CYS A 167 -13.86 -4.43 11.05
N CYS A 168 -12.53 -4.28 11.07
CA CYS A 168 -11.62 -4.72 10.03
C CYS A 168 -10.54 -5.59 10.66
N PHE A 169 -10.35 -6.81 10.18
CA PHE A 169 -9.40 -7.75 10.76
C PHE A 169 -8.13 -7.75 9.93
N CYS A 170 -6.99 -8.07 10.55
CA CYS A 170 -5.75 -8.20 9.83
C CYS A 170 -5.00 -9.49 10.15
N THR A 171 -4.29 -10.01 9.15
CA THR A 171 -3.40 -11.16 9.27
C THR A 171 -2.08 -10.84 8.60
N GLY A 172 -0.97 -11.18 9.24
CA GLY A 172 0.34 -10.92 8.68
C GLY A 172 1.46 -11.37 9.60
N THR A 173 2.66 -11.44 9.05
CA THR A 173 3.87 -11.68 9.85
C THR A 173 4.20 -10.46 10.70
N LEU A 174 4.70 -10.64 11.92
CA LEU A 174 5.08 -9.55 12.82
C LEU A 174 6.60 -9.49 12.96
N ARG A 175 7.22 -8.32 12.78
CA ARG A 175 8.66 -8.16 13.07
C ARG A 175 8.90 -8.24 14.58
N SER A 176 9.88 -9.03 14.99
CA SER A 176 10.20 -9.25 16.41
C SER A 176 10.60 -7.97 17.15
N ASN A 177 11.21 -7.02 16.45
CA ASN A 177 11.65 -5.73 16.99
C ASN A 177 10.57 -4.63 16.95
N ARG A 178 9.31 -4.96 16.61
CA ARG A 178 8.21 -3.99 16.69
C ARG A 178 7.89 -3.67 18.15
N LYS A 179 7.70 -2.37 18.42
CA LYS A 179 7.26 -1.89 19.73
C LYS A 179 5.83 -2.38 19.99
N GLY A 180 5.54 -2.78 21.23
CA GLY A 180 4.22 -3.24 21.64
C GLY A 180 3.97 -4.74 21.45
N ASN A 181 4.94 -5.49 20.93
CA ASN A 181 4.87 -6.94 20.89
C ASN A 181 4.90 -7.53 22.33
N PRO A 182 4.08 -8.54 22.65
CA PRO A 182 4.09 -9.18 23.97
C PRO A 182 5.45 -9.83 24.28
N SER A 183 5.98 -9.53 25.47
CA SER A 183 7.27 -10.07 25.91
C SER A 183 7.28 -11.59 26.00
N ASP A 184 6.14 -12.19 26.35
CA ASP A 184 6.03 -13.63 26.57
C ASP A 184 6.19 -14.40 25.26
N VAL A 185 5.59 -13.91 24.18
CA VAL A 185 5.76 -14.46 22.82
C VAL A 185 7.20 -14.29 22.33
N LEU A 186 7.84 -13.14 22.59
CA LEU A 186 9.20 -12.86 22.14
C LEU A 186 10.28 -13.65 22.91
N ARG A 187 10.07 -13.90 24.20
CA ARG A 187 11.04 -14.57 25.07
C ARG A 187 10.93 -16.09 25.05
N LYS A 188 9.81 -16.64 24.56
CA LYS A 188 9.62 -18.10 24.47
C LYS A 188 10.67 -18.71 23.55
N LYS A 189 11.42 -19.68 24.07
CA LYS A 189 12.31 -20.55 23.28
C LYS A 189 11.49 -21.75 22.81
N LEU A 190 11.42 -21.94 21.50
CA LEU A 190 10.67 -23.02 20.85
C LEU A 190 11.64 -23.98 20.18
N LYS A 191 11.34 -25.28 20.24
CA LYS A 191 12.00 -26.30 19.43
C LYS A 191 11.39 -26.32 18.02
N LYS A 192 12.09 -26.93 17.07
CA LYS A 192 11.58 -27.09 15.69
C LYS A 192 10.26 -27.88 15.72
N GLY A 193 9.19 -27.28 15.18
CA GLY A 193 7.85 -27.86 15.13
C GLY A 193 6.93 -27.45 16.28
N GLU A 194 7.42 -26.71 17.29
CA GLU A 194 6.58 -26.13 18.34
C GLU A 194 6.02 -24.77 17.89
N CYS A 195 4.77 -24.49 18.28
CA CYS A 195 4.15 -23.18 18.13
C CYS A 195 3.70 -22.65 19.49
N PHE A 196 3.80 -21.35 19.70
CA PHE A 196 3.24 -20.68 20.88
C PHE A 196 2.31 -19.55 20.44
N CYS A 197 1.08 -19.58 20.94
CA CYS A 197 0.06 -18.59 20.63
C CYS A 197 -0.42 -17.89 21.90
N GLN A 198 -0.64 -16.58 21.79
CA GLN A 198 -1.31 -15.77 22.78
C GLN A 198 -2.51 -15.09 22.12
N GLY A 199 -3.69 -15.27 22.71
CA GLY A 199 -4.91 -14.56 22.34
C GLY A 199 -5.39 -13.69 23.51
N GLU A 200 -5.97 -12.54 23.21
CA GLU A 200 -6.66 -11.72 24.21
C GLU A 200 -8.14 -12.12 24.24
N THR A 201 -8.68 -12.58 25.36
CA THR A 201 -10.09 -13.04 25.46
C THR A 201 -11.10 -11.92 25.19
N SER A 202 -10.66 -10.66 25.23
CA SER A 202 -11.44 -9.45 24.96
C SER A 202 -11.16 -8.81 23.58
N SER A 203 -10.28 -9.39 22.75
CA SER A 203 -9.90 -8.83 21.45
C SER A 203 -9.64 -9.94 20.42
N PRO A 204 -10.04 -9.79 19.15
CA PRO A 204 -9.87 -10.82 18.12
C PRO A 204 -8.40 -11.02 17.68
N ILE A 205 -7.43 -10.55 18.46
CA ILE A 205 -6.02 -10.53 18.13
C ILE A 205 -5.35 -11.78 18.67
N ASN A 206 -4.82 -12.58 17.75
CA ASN A 206 -3.98 -13.73 18.04
C ASN A 206 -2.56 -13.45 17.54
N ILE A 207 -1.58 -13.59 18.42
CA ILE A 207 -0.16 -13.48 18.07
C ILE A 207 0.47 -14.84 18.29
N SER A 208 1.10 -15.37 17.25
CA SER A 208 1.77 -16.66 17.27
C SER A 208 3.22 -16.54 16.83
N ARG A 209 4.05 -17.47 17.31
CA ARG A 209 5.44 -17.64 16.93
C ARG A 209 5.77 -19.12 16.73
#